data_AF-A0A958P475-F1
#
_entry.id   AF-A0A958P475-F1
#
_cell.length_a   1.000
_cell.length_b   1.000
_cell.length_c   1.000
_cell.angle_alpha   90.00
_cell.angle_beta   90.00
_cell.angle_gamma   90.00
#
_symmetry.space_group_name_H-M   'P 1'
#
loop_
_entity.id
_entity.type
_entity.pdbx_description
1 polymer ?
#
loop_
_entity_poly.entity_id
_entity_poly.type
_entity_poly.pdbx_seq_one_letter_code
_entity_poly.pdbx_strand_id
1 'polypeptide(L)'
;MVNKDNIMNTLGCDEEFLKILFEKFISECSESMQLLNKAFENEEWLVMKGSSHKMLSSTRIFEMDELTHLLKEIETLATHQESLPKIGELLIELNQKMEETYSELKTL
;
A
#
# COMPACT_ATOMS: atom_id res chain seq x y z
N MET A 1 -12.72 -4.13 3.94
CA MET A 1 -12.73 -4.62 5.34
C MET A 1 -11.85 -5.84 5.39
N VAL A 2 -10.82 -5.80 6.22
CA VAL A 2 -9.80 -6.85 6.33
C VAL A 2 -10.39 -8.05 7.08
N ASN A 3 -10.31 -9.26 6.50
CA ASN A 3 -10.80 -10.47 7.15
C ASN A 3 -9.68 -11.14 7.97
N LYS A 4 -9.59 -10.77 9.25
CA LYS A 4 -8.61 -11.30 10.22
C LYS A 4 -8.55 -12.84 10.22
N ASP A 5 -9.70 -13.51 10.27
CA ASP A 5 -9.73 -14.98 10.36
C ASP A 5 -9.15 -15.62 9.10
N ASN A 6 -9.45 -15.05 7.93
CA ASN A 6 -8.90 -15.56 6.67
C ASN A 6 -7.38 -15.37 6.59
N ILE A 7 -6.89 -14.22 7.02
CA ILE A 7 -5.45 -13.91 7.04
C ILE A 7 -4.72 -14.82 8.04
N MET A 8 -5.26 -15.01 9.24
CA MET A 8 -4.69 -15.92 10.23
C MET A 8 -4.63 -17.36 9.70
N ASN A 9 -5.69 -17.82 9.03
CA ASN A 9 -5.71 -19.15 8.41
C ASN A 9 -4.69 -19.26 7.27
N THR A 10 -4.57 -18.24 6.43
CA THR A 10 -3.65 -18.19 5.29
C THR A 10 -2.19 -18.18 5.75
N LEU A 11 -1.89 -17.42 6.80
CA LEU A 11 -0.54 -17.28 7.34
C LEU A 11 -0.20 -18.34 8.40
N GLY A 12 -1.19 -19.12 8.86
CA GLY A 12 -1.02 -20.11 9.91
C GLY A 12 -0.57 -19.49 11.23
N CYS A 13 -1.09 -18.31 11.59
CA CYS A 13 -0.67 -17.56 12.77
C CYS A 13 -1.79 -17.34 13.79
N ASP A 14 -1.40 -16.98 15.01
CA ASP A 14 -2.32 -16.51 16.04
C ASP A 14 -2.54 -14.99 15.98
N GLU A 15 -3.44 -14.50 16.83
CA GLU A 15 -3.80 -13.09 16.88
C GLU A 15 -2.63 -12.19 17.33
N GLU A 16 -1.80 -12.67 18.27
CA GLU A 16 -0.66 -11.89 18.78
C GLU A 16 0.35 -11.67 17.66
N PHE A 17 0.66 -12.72 16.90
CA PHE A 17 1.53 -12.62 15.74
C PHE A 17 0.91 -11.78 14.62
N LEU A 18 -0.40 -11.88 14.38
CA LEU A 18 -1.08 -11.04 13.40
C LEU A 18 -0.96 -9.55 13.74
N LYS A 19 -1.07 -9.17 15.02
CA LYS A 19 -0.87 -7.76 15.44
C LYS A 19 0.53 -7.27 15.13
N ILE A 20 1.56 -8.07 15.38
CA ILE A 20 2.95 -7.75 15.01
C ILE A 20 3.09 -7.58 13.50
N LEU A 21 2.44 -8.45 12.71
CA LEU A 21 2.43 -8.32 11.24
C LEU A 21 1.75 -7.05 10.77
N PHE A 22 0.62 -6.66 11.38
CA PHE A 22 -0.06 -5.40 11.07
C PHE A 22 0.78 -4.17 11.45
N GLU A 23 1.44 -4.17 12.61
CA GLU A 23 2.34 -3.08 12.99
C GLU A 23 3.49 -2.92 11.99
N LYS A 24 4.09 -4.05 11.59
CA LYS A 24 5.16 -4.06 10.57
C LYS A 24 4.65 -3.58 9.22
N PHE A 25 3.48 -4.05 8.79
CA PHE A 25 2.82 -3.59 7.57
C PHE A 25 2.60 -2.07 7.58
N ILE A 26 2.03 -1.53 8.66
CA ILE A 26 1.78 -0.09 8.82
C ILE A 26 3.10 0.67 8.71
N SER A 27 4.15 0.23 9.42
CA SER A 27 5.46 0.88 9.37
C SER A 27 6.04 0.89 7.95
N GLU A 28 6.14 -0.27 7.30
CA GLU A 28 6.78 -0.39 5.98
C GLU A 28 5.99 0.33 4.87
N CYS A 29 4.66 0.26 4.92
CA CYS A 29 3.82 0.97 3.98
C CYS A 29 3.88 2.48 4.22
N SER A 30 4.00 2.95 5.47
CA SER A 30 4.09 4.39 5.75
C SER A 30 5.39 4.99 5.21
N GLU A 31 6.52 4.29 5.36
CA GLU A 31 7.81 4.66 4.77
C GLU A 31 7.73 4.67 3.24
N SER A 32 7.07 3.66 2.66
CA SER A 32 6.93 3.54 1.21
C SER A 32 6.00 4.62 0.63
N MET A 33 4.95 5.01 1.35
CA MET A 33 4.07 6.12 0.99
C MET A 33 4.81 7.47 1.03
N GLN A 34 5.63 7.71 2.06
CA GLN A 34 6.47 8.91 2.11
C GLN A 34 7.44 8.99 0.93
N LEU A 35 8.09 7.87 0.60
CA LEU A 35 8.99 7.79 -0.54
C LEU A 35 8.25 8.00 -1.86
N LEU A 36 7.06 7.40 -2.03
CA LEU A 36 6.26 7.54 -3.23
C LEU A 36 5.77 8.98 -3.45
N ASN A 37 5.25 9.63 -2.40
CA ASN A 37 4.82 11.03 -2.46
C ASN A 37 6.00 11.95 -2.81
N LYS A 38 7.15 11.75 -2.17
CA LYS A 38 8.36 12.54 -2.48
C LYS A 38 8.87 12.27 -3.91
N ALA A 39 8.82 11.03 -4.37
CA ALA A 39 9.21 10.68 -5.74
C ALA A 39 8.30 11.34 -6.76
N PHE A 40 7.00 11.44 -6.48
CA PHE A 40 6.05 12.16 -7.32
C PHE A 40 6.37 13.66 -7.41
N GLU A 41 6.63 14.31 -6.27
CA GLU A 41 7.01 15.74 -6.23
C GLU A 41 8.28 16.04 -7.04
N ASN A 42 9.20 15.08 -7.13
CA ASN A 42 10.46 15.21 -7.85
C ASN A 42 10.44 14.56 -9.25
N GLU A 43 9.28 14.07 -9.70
CA GLU A 43 9.11 13.36 -10.98
C GLU A 43 10.06 12.14 -11.16
N GLU A 44 10.39 11.46 -10.05
CA GLU A 44 11.29 10.32 -10.01
C GLU A 44 10.58 9.01 -10.38
N TRP A 45 10.30 8.83 -11.67
CA TRP A 45 9.54 7.69 -12.23
C TRP A 45 9.98 6.30 -11.75
N LEU A 46 11.30 6.06 -11.71
CA LEU A 46 11.83 4.77 -11.27
C LEU A 46 11.56 4.51 -9.77
N VAL A 47 11.60 5.56 -8.96
CA VAL A 47 11.32 5.49 -7.52
C VAL A 47 9.83 5.33 -7.28
N MET A 48 8.97 6.02 -8.05
CA MET A 48 7.52 5.82 -8.01
C MET A 48 7.14 4.36 -8.31
N LYS A 49 7.71 3.78 -9.38
CA LYS A 49 7.54 2.37 -9.73
C LYS A 49 7.97 1.45 -8.59
N GLY A 50 9.20 1.61 -8.11
CA GLY A 50 9.77 0.74 -7.08
C GLY A 50 8.99 0.77 -5.75
N SER A 51 8.59 1.97 -5.32
CA SER A 51 7.83 2.17 -4.09
C SER A 51 6.42 1.56 -4.18
N SER A 52 5.75 1.75 -5.32
CA SER A 52 4.42 1.17 -5.58
C SER A 52 4.47 -0.35 -5.62
N HIS A 53 5.44 -0.93 -6.32
CA HIS A 53 5.65 -2.38 -6.40
C HIS A 53 5.88 -3.04 -5.03
N LYS A 54 6.68 -2.40 -4.18
CA LYS A 54 6.98 -2.89 -2.82
C LYS A 54 5.70 -2.99 -1.99
N MET A 55 4.88 -1.94 -1.98
CA MET A 55 3.61 -1.93 -1.24
C MET A 55 2.60 -2.94 -1.80
N LEU A 56 2.58 -3.13 -3.12
CA LEU A 56 1.63 -4.00 -3.81
C LEU A 56 1.74 -5.47 -3.36
N SER A 57 2.94 -5.91 -3.00
CA SER A 57 3.15 -7.26 -2.43
C SER A 57 2.53 -7.38 -1.04
N SER A 58 2.70 -6.35 -0.21
CA SER A 58 2.16 -6.32 1.14
C SER A 58 0.63 -6.24 1.15
N THR A 59 0.02 -5.40 0.31
CA THR A 59 -1.44 -5.26 0.23
C THR A 59 -2.13 -6.52 -0.30
N ARG A 60 -1.46 -7.32 -1.13
CA ARG A 60 -1.95 -8.64 -1.58
C ARG A 60 -2.00 -9.67 -0.45
N ILE A 61 -1.00 -9.70 0.41
CA ILE A 61 -0.95 -10.64 1.55
C ILE A 61 -2.14 -10.42 2.49
N PHE A 62 -2.54 -9.16 2.67
CA PHE A 62 -3.66 -8.78 3.54
C PHE A 62 -4.99 -8.61 2.79
N GLU A 63 -5.08 -9.10 1.54
CA GLU A 63 -6.31 -9.09 0.73
C GLU A 63 -6.95 -7.70 0.58
N MET A 64 -6.10 -6.66 0.50
CA MET A 64 -6.52 -5.27 0.33
C MET A 64 -6.64 -4.96 -1.17
N ASP A 65 -7.67 -5.50 -1.81
CA ASP A 65 -7.83 -5.45 -3.28
C ASP A 65 -7.87 -4.03 -3.84
N GLU A 66 -8.56 -3.11 -3.17
CA GLU A 66 -8.67 -1.71 -3.60
C GLU A 66 -7.30 -1.01 -3.60
N LEU A 67 -6.55 -1.13 -2.51
CA LEU A 67 -5.17 -0.61 -2.42
C LEU A 67 -4.26 -1.27 -3.46
N THR A 68 -4.40 -2.58 -3.66
CA THR A 68 -3.65 -3.34 -4.66
C THR A 68 -3.92 -2.82 -6.07
N HIS A 69 -5.16 -2.45 -6.38
CA HIS A 69 -5.52 -1.88 -7.68
C HIS A 69 -4.87 -0.51 -7.89
N LEU A 70 -5.00 0.39 -6.91
CA LEU A 70 -4.42 1.74 -6.98
C LEU A 70 -2.90 1.69 -7.17
N LEU A 71 -2.21 0.86 -6.38
CA LEU A 71 -0.76 0.67 -6.48
C LEU A 71 -0.34 0.12 -7.85
N LYS A 72 -1.14 -0.79 -8.43
CA LYS A 72 -0.85 -1.37 -9.74
C LYS A 72 -1.00 -0.34 -10.84
N GLU A 73 -2.00 0.52 -10.75
CA GLU A 73 -2.22 1.59 -11.73
C GLU A 73 -1.08 2.61 -11.68
N ILE A 74 -0.69 3.05 -10.47
CA ILE A 74 0.47 3.95 -10.28
C ILE A 74 1.76 3.29 -10.81
N GLU A 75 2.02 2.02 -10.49
CA GLU A 75 3.19 1.29 -10.98
C GLU A 75 3.20 1.21 -12.52
N THR A 76 2.04 0.98 -13.14
CA THR A 76 1.89 0.88 -14.59
C THR A 76 2.19 2.22 -15.25
N LEU A 77 1.53 3.29 -14.79
CA LEU A 77 1.76 4.65 -15.29
C LEU A 77 3.21 5.07 -15.09
N ALA A 78 3.81 4.76 -13.92
CA ALA A 78 5.20 5.08 -13.64
C ALA A 78 6.18 4.28 -14.52
N THR A 79 5.85 3.03 -14.85
CA THR A 79 6.64 2.18 -15.75
C THR A 79 6.67 2.74 -17.18
N HIS A 80 5.55 3.28 -17.64
CA HIS A 80 5.44 3.88 -18.97
C HIS A 80 5.81 5.38 -19.00
N GLN A 81 6.05 5.99 -17.84
CA GLN A 81 6.28 7.43 -17.66
C GLN A 81 5.12 8.27 -18.22
N GLU A 82 3.90 7.82 -17.93
CA GLU A 82 2.68 8.39 -18.49
C GLU A 82 1.85 9.11 -17.42
N SER A 83 1.26 10.23 -17.85
CA SER A 83 0.21 10.97 -17.13
C SER A 83 0.51 11.24 -15.65
N LEU A 84 1.50 12.09 -15.40
CA LEU A 84 1.78 12.60 -14.05
C LEU A 84 0.52 13.18 -13.36
N PRO A 85 -0.39 13.93 -14.04
CA PRO A 85 -1.64 14.38 -13.43
C PRO A 85 -2.49 13.22 -12.90
N LYS A 86 -2.57 12.10 -13.64
CA LYS A 86 -3.34 10.94 -13.23
C LYS A 86 -2.70 10.23 -12.03
N ILE A 87 -1.37 10.13 -12.00
CA ILE A 87 -0.66 9.62 -10.82
C ILE A 87 -0.98 10.48 -9.60
N GLY A 88 -1.04 11.81 -9.75
CA GLY A 88 -1.42 12.72 -8.66
C GLY A 88 -2.81 12.42 -8.09
N GLU A 89 -3.81 12.22 -8.95
CA GLU A 89 -5.17 11.82 -8.51
C GLU A 89 -5.15 10.49 -7.75
N LEU A 90 -4.47 9.48 -8.29
CA LEU A 90 -4.37 8.16 -7.68
C LEU A 90 -3.62 8.20 -6.35
N LEU A 91 -2.62 9.07 -6.21
CA LEU A 91 -1.90 9.25 -4.94
C LEU A 91 -2.79 9.86 -3.88
N ILE A 92 -3.63 10.84 -4.21
CA ILE A 92 -4.58 11.41 -3.25
C ILE A 92 -5.52 10.32 -2.72
N GLU A 93 -6.09 9.52 -3.63
CA GLU A 93 -6.96 8.40 -3.28
C GLU A 93 -6.23 7.35 -2.44
N LEU A 94 -5.02 6.97 -2.85
CA LEU A 94 -4.19 6.01 -2.13
C LEU A 94 -3.85 6.50 -0.72
N ASN A 95 -3.45 7.76 -0.53
CA ASN A 95 -3.15 8.32 0.78
C ASN A 95 -4.38 8.22 1.71
N GLN A 96 -5.56 8.62 1.22
CA GLN A 96 -6.79 8.54 2.00
C GLN A 96 -7.10 7.09 2.42
N LYS A 97 -7.03 6.14 1.46
CA LYS A 97 -7.31 4.73 1.72
C LYS A 97 -6.31 4.08 2.67
N MET A 98 -5.04 4.47 2.59
CA MET A 98 -4.01 4.00 3.52
C MET A 98 -4.26 4.51 4.95
N GLU A 99 -4.69 5.76 5.12
CA GLU A 99 -5.06 6.30 6.44
C GLU A 99 -6.28 5.58 7.06
N GLU A 100 -7.30 5.33 6.25
CA GLU A 100 -8.48 4.54 6.65
C GLU A 100 -8.04 3.13 7.08
N THR A 101 -7.20 2.48 6.27
CA THR A 101 -6.67 1.14 6.55
C THR A 101 -5.84 1.10 7.84
N TYR A 102 -4.96 2.08 8.05
CA TYR A 102 -4.16 2.15 9.29
C TYR A 102 -5.04 2.33 10.53
N SER A 103 -6.12 3.09 10.39
CA SER A 103 -7.08 3.28 11.48
C SER A 103 -7.83 2.00 11.80
N GLU A 104 -8.28 1.26 10.77
CA GLU A 104 -8.93 -0.06 10.92
C GLU A 104 -7.99 -1.06 11.61
N LEU A 105 -6.76 -1.21 11.12
CA LEU A 105 -5.79 -2.17 11.65
C LEU A 105 -5.39 -1.90 13.11
N LYS A 106 -5.36 -0.63 13.55
CA LYS A 106 -5.07 -0.26 14.94
C LYS A 106 -6.19 -0.59 15.91
N THR A 107 -7.40 -0.87 15.41
CA THR A 107 -8.57 -1.22 16.22
C THR A 107 -8.85 -2.72 16.29
N LEU A 108 -8.10 -3.53 15.53
CA LEU A 108 -8.16 -5.00 15.50
C LEU A 108 -7.26 -5.65 16.57
#